data_AF-A0A0A3HWZ5-F1
#
_entry.id   AF-A0A0A3HWZ5-F1
#
_cell.length_a   1.000
_cell.length_b   1.000
_cell.length_c   1.000
_cell.angle_alpha   90.00
_cell.angle_beta   90.00
_cell.angle_gamma   90.00
#
_symmetry.space_group_name_H-M   'P 1'
#
loop_
_entity.id
_entity.type
_entity.pdbx_description
1 polymer ?
#
loop_
_entity_poly.entity_id
_entity_poly.type
_entity_poly.pdbx_seq_one_letter_code
_entity_poly.pdbx_strand_id
1 'polypeptide(L)'
;MEFANYVLSFMYIFIIVSIATLLFSFLFKKKKDLIYVIYYFILLVMIHSFLALQKDFILQSFPKQTYGVLILLLLNYFVFFRRLYLVVSAMKSEGDRKKIEG
;
A
#
# COMPACT_ATOMS: atom_id res chain seq x y z
N MET A 1 5.72 -12.33 24.22
CA MET A 1 4.25 -12.23 24.07
C MET A 1 3.86 -10.97 23.28
N GLU A 2 4.47 -9.82 23.57
CA GLU A 2 4.17 -8.53 22.90
C GLU A 2 4.40 -8.55 21.38
N PHE A 3 5.50 -9.14 20.90
CA PHE A 3 5.77 -9.26 19.45
C PHE A 3 4.69 -10.07 18.71
N ALA A 4 4.31 -11.22 19.26
CA ALA A 4 3.29 -12.09 18.65
C ALA A 4 1.93 -11.39 18.59
N ASN A 5 1.53 -10.67 19.64
CA ASN A 5 0.29 -9.90 19.69
C ASN A 5 0.32 -8.72 18.70
N TYR A 6 1.47 -8.07 18.53
CA TYR A 6 1.67 -7.03 17.54
C TYR A 6 1.55 -7.58 16.11
N VAL A 7 2.22 -8.69 15.79
CA VAL A 7 2.14 -9.34 14.48
C VAL A 7 0.72 -9.80 14.18
N LEU A 8 0.01 -10.39 15.16
CA LEU A 8 -1.40 -10.76 14.99
C LEU A 8 -2.28 -9.54 14.69
N SER A 9 -2.14 -8.46 15.47
CA SER A 9 -2.87 -7.20 15.24
C SER A 9 -2.58 -6.64 13.84
N PHE A 10 -1.32 -6.66 13.42
CA PHE A 10 -0.90 -6.25 12.09
C PHE A 10 -1.57 -7.09 10.98
N MET A 11 -1.61 -8.41 11.15
CA MET A 11 -2.29 -9.32 10.22
C MET A 11 -3.80 -9.06 10.16
N TYR A 12 -4.45 -8.82 11.28
CA TYR A 12 -5.88 -8.47 11.31
C TYR A 12 -6.16 -7.19 10.52
N ILE A 13 -5.38 -6.13 10.76
CA ILE A 13 -5.52 -4.87 10.02
C ILE A 13 -5.29 -5.10 8.52
N PHE A 14 -4.27 -5.88 8.16
CA PHE A 14 -3.96 -6.19 6.76
C PHE A 14 -5.13 -6.92 6.08
N ILE A 15 -5.73 -7.90 6.74
CA ILE A 15 -6.91 -8.63 6.24
C ILE A 15 -8.08 -7.67 6.04
N ILE A 16 -8.38 -6.83 7.03
CA ILE A 16 -9.48 -5.87 6.96
C ILE A 16 -9.29 -4.91 5.79
N VAL A 17 -8.09 -4.33 5.64
CA VAL A 17 -7.75 -3.41 4.55
C VAL A 17 -7.86 -4.11 3.19
N SER A 18 -7.44 -5.38 3.10
CA SER A 18 -7.53 -6.17 1.87
C SER A 18 -8.98 -6.46 1.48
N ILE A 19 -9.82 -6.88 2.45
CA ILE A 19 -11.25 -7.13 2.22
C ILE A 19 -11.96 -5.83 1.83
N ALA A 20 -11.70 -4.73 2.55
CA ALA A 20 -12.27 -3.42 2.22
C ALA A 20 -11.89 -3.00 0.80
N THR A 21 -10.62 -3.17 0.41
CA THR A 21 -10.14 -2.84 -0.94
C THR A 21 -10.85 -3.66 -2.02
N LEU A 22 -11.07 -4.96 -1.77
CA LEU A 22 -11.83 -5.82 -2.70
C LEU A 22 -13.29 -5.36 -2.83
N LEU A 23 -13.96 -5.09 -1.70
CA LEU A 23 -15.34 -4.59 -1.67
C LEU A 23 -15.45 -3.25 -2.41
N PHE A 24 -14.60 -2.28 -2.10
CA PHE A 24 -14.60 -0.97 -2.76
C PHE A 24 -14.27 -1.10 -4.24
N SER A 25 -13.30 -1.94 -4.63
CA SER A 25 -12.96 -2.16 -6.04
C SER A 25 -14.12 -2.78 -6.82
N PHE A 26 -14.93 -3.62 -6.17
CA PHE A 26 -16.12 -4.22 -6.78
C PHE A 26 -17.26 -3.20 -6.93
N LEU A 27 -17.54 -2.42 -5.88
CA LEU A 27 -18.60 -1.41 -5.87
C LEU A 27 -18.29 -0.21 -6.78
N PHE A 28 -17.05 0.28 -6.76
CA PHE A 28 -16.63 1.48 -7.46
C PHE A 28 -15.77 1.15 -8.70
N LYS A 29 -16.33 0.39 -9.64
CA LYS A 29 -15.59 -0.14 -10.81
C LYS A 29 -14.86 0.93 -11.63
N LYS A 30 -15.44 2.13 -11.74
CA LYS A 30 -14.85 3.27 -12.48
C LYS A 30 -13.68 3.95 -11.75
N LYS A 31 -13.50 3.69 -10.46
CA LYS A 31 -12.47 4.30 -9.59
C LYS A 31 -11.49 3.27 -9.03
N LYS A 32 -11.43 2.07 -9.62
CA LYS A 32 -10.56 0.98 -9.19
C LYS A 32 -9.10 1.40 -9.05
N ASP A 33 -8.56 2.14 -10.02
CA ASP A 33 -7.15 2.54 -9.96
C ASP A 33 -6.86 3.48 -8.80
N LEU A 34 -7.78 4.40 -8.49
CA LEU A 34 -7.66 5.27 -7.31
C LEU A 34 -7.74 4.45 -6.01
N ILE A 35 -8.63 3.46 -5.95
CA ILE A 35 -8.76 2.56 -4.80
C ILE A 35 -7.48 1.75 -4.59
N TYR A 36 -6.88 1.24 -5.67
CA TYR A 36 -5.60 0.55 -5.61
C TYR A 36 -4.47 1.48 -5.15
N VAL A 37 -4.43 2.74 -5.60
CA VAL A 37 -3.46 3.72 -5.11
C VAL A 37 -3.59 3.93 -3.60
N ILE A 38 -4.83 4.09 -3.10
CA ILE A 38 -5.10 4.22 -1.66
C ILE A 38 -4.66 2.95 -0.91
N TYR A 39 -4.96 1.77 -1.45
CA TYR A 39 -4.54 0.50 -0.86
C TYR A 39 -3.02 0.40 -0.75
N TYR A 40 -2.27 0.69 -1.82
CA TYR A 40 -0.80 0.65 -1.77
C TYR A 40 -0.23 1.71 -0.82
N PHE A 41 -0.86 2.87 -0.70
CA PHE A 41 -0.49 3.87 0.30
C PHE A 41 -0.65 3.32 1.73
N ILE A 42 -1.78 2.71 2.04
CA ILE A 42 -2.02 2.09 3.36
C ILE A 42 -0.99 0.99 3.62
N LEU A 43 -0.71 0.12 2.64
CA LEU A 43 0.33 -0.91 2.78
C LEU A 43 1.71 -0.32 3.05
N LEU A 44 2.06 0.79 2.39
CA LEU A 44 3.30 1.51 2.64
C LEU A 44 3.41 1.99 4.08
N VAL A 45 2.36 2.64 4.59
CA VAL A 45 2.28 3.11 5.99
C VAL A 45 2.39 1.93 6.96
N MET A 46 1.72 0.81 6.66
CA MET A 46 1.77 -0.40 7.48
C MET A 46 3.18 -0.98 7.55
N ILE A 47 3.83 -1.24 6.42
CA ILE A 47 5.20 -1.79 6.39
C ILE A 47 6.18 -0.85 7.10
N HIS A 48 6.03 0.47 6.93
CA HIS A 48 6.84 1.45 7.66
C HIS A 48 6.61 1.40 9.16
N SER A 49 5.37 1.34 9.60
CA SER A 49 5.03 1.24 11.02
C SER A 49 5.59 -0.05 11.62
N PHE A 50 5.53 -1.16 10.87
CA PHE A 50 6.10 -2.44 11.28
C PHE A 50 7.61 -2.36 11.45
N LEU A 51 8.32 -1.81 10.45
CA LEU A 51 9.76 -1.60 10.53
C LEU A 51 10.13 -0.66 11.67
N ALA A 52 9.44 0.46 11.84
CA ALA A 52 9.76 1.44 12.88
C ALA A 52 9.60 0.87 14.29
N LEU A 53 8.54 0.10 14.55
CA LEU A 53 8.23 -0.43 15.87
C LEU A 53 8.99 -1.72 16.20
N GLN A 54 9.41 -2.50 15.20
CA GLN A 54 10.04 -3.81 15.40
C GLN A 54 11.49 -3.88 14.88
N LYS A 55 12.08 -2.74 14.50
CA LYS A 55 13.42 -2.63 13.91
C LYS A 55 14.47 -3.42 14.68
N ASP A 56 14.61 -3.11 15.97
CA ASP A 56 15.69 -3.64 16.79
C ASP A 56 15.52 -5.14 17.02
N PHE A 57 14.29 -5.59 17.25
CA PHE A 57 13.97 -7.00 17.42
C PHE A 57 14.25 -7.82 16.16
N ILE A 58 13.83 -7.34 14.98
CA ILE A 58 14.01 -8.04 13.70
C ILE A 58 15.50 -8.04 13.30
N LEU A 59 16.22 -6.93 13.47
CA LEU A 59 17.65 -6.86 13.14
C LEU A 59 18.47 -7.84 13.99
N GLN A 60 18.17 -7.96 15.27
CA GLN A 60 18.91 -8.83 16.18
C GLN A 60 18.53 -10.31 16.02
N SER A 61 17.24 -10.61 15.89
CA SER A 61 16.74 -11.98 15.89
C SER A 61 16.64 -12.60 14.50
N PHE A 62 16.44 -11.77 13.46
CA PHE A 62 16.08 -12.20 12.10
C PHE A 62 16.74 -11.32 11.01
N PRO A 63 18.08 -11.19 10.98
CA PRO A 63 18.77 -10.25 10.09
C PRO A 63 18.54 -10.53 8.61
N LYS A 64 18.36 -11.81 8.21
CA LYS A 64 18.05 -12.18 6.82
C LYS A 64 16.64 -11.69 6.42
N GLN A 65 15.68 -11.78 7.33
CA GLN A 65 14.32 -11.33 7.12
C GLN A 65 14.24 -9.81 7.04
N THR A 66 15.10 -9.06 7.75
CA THR A 66 15.21 -7.60 7.61
C THR A 66 15.44 -7.19 6.16
N TYR A 67 16.36 -7.83 5.45
CA TYR A 67 16.60 -7.56 4.03
C TYR A 67 15.36 -7.85 3.18
N GLY A 68 14.64 -8.94 3.49
CA GLY A 68 13.37 -9.26 2.82
C GLY A 68 12.32 -8.17 3.01
N VAL A 69 12.16 -7.64 4.23
CA VAL A 69 11.20 -6.56 4.52
C VAL A 69 11.62 -5.25 3.85
N LEU A 70 12.92 -4.95 3.78
CA LEU A 70 13.43 -3.77 3.05
C LEU A 70 13.17 -3.89 1.54
N ILE A 71 13.40 -5.06 0.94
CA ILE A 71 13.07 -5.30 -0.46
C ILE A 71 11.57 -5.14 -0.70
N LEU A 72 10.73 -5.70 0.18
CA LEU A 72 9.28 -5.54 0.13
C LEU A 72 8.87 -4.06 0.21
N LEU A 73 9.50 -3.27 1.08
CA LEU A 73 9.25 -1.83 1.19
C LEU A 73 9.59 -1.10 -0.12
N LEU A 74 10.77 -1.38 -0.71
CA LEU A 74 11.19 -0.77 -1.98
C LEU A 74 10.27 -1.15 -3.14
N LEU A 75 9.86 -2.42 -3.22
CA LEU A 75 8.89 -2.88 -4.21
C LEU A 75 7.54 -2.19 -4.03
N ASN A 76 7.08 -2.02 -2.79
CA ASN A 76 5.83 -1.34 -2.51
C ASN A 76 5.89 0.14 -2.93
N TYR A 77 6.99 0.84 -2.64
CA TYR A 77 7.24 2.18 -3.15
C TYR A 77 7.15 2.26 -4.68
N PHE A 78 7.86 1.37 -5.37
CA PHE A 78 7.84 1.32 -6.84
C PHE A 78 6.41 1.11 -7.38
N VAL A 79 5.68 0.16 -6.82
CA VAL A 79 4.30 -0.14 -7.24
C VAL A 79 3.37 1.04 -6.96
N PHE A 80 3.49 1.67 -5.78
CA PHE A 80 2.70 2.83 -5.40
C PHE A 80 2.92 4.01 -6.36
N PHE A 81 4.17 4.42 -6.57
CA PHE A 81 4.48 5.55 -7.44
C PHE A 81 4.09 5.29 -8.89
N ARG A 82 4.30 4.07 -9.39
CA ARG A 82 3.86 3.68 -10.74
C ARG A 82 2.34 3.80 -10.88
N ARG A 83 1.57 3.29 -9.91
CA ARG A 83 0.10 3.37 -9.92
C ARG A 83 -0.38 4.82 -9.81
N LEU A 84 0.22 5.60 -8.92
CA LEU A 84 -0.10 7.01 -8.74
C LEU A 84 0.15 7.80 -10.03
N TYR A 85 1.29 7.58 -10.69
CA TYR A 85 1.60 8.22 -11.97
C TYR A 85 0.54 7.93 -13.04
N LEU A 86 0.13 6.66 -13.19
CA LEU A 86 -0.90 6.27 -14.16
C LEU A 86 -2.24 6.98 -13.89
N VAL A 87 -2.65 7.04 -12.61
CA VAL A 87 -3.89 7.72 -12.22
C VAL A 87 -3.81 9.22 -12.52
N VAL A 88 -2.72 9.89 -12.14
CA VAL A 88 -2.52 11.32 -12.38
C VAL A 88 -2.48 11.63 -13.89
N SER A 89 -1.79 10.80 -14.67
CA SER A 89 -1.71 10.96 -16.13
C SER A 89 -3.08 10.81 -16.79
N ALA A 90 -3.88 9.84 -16.35
CA ALA A 90 -5.23 9.63 -16.87
C ALA A 90 -6.15 10.83 -16.55
N MET A 91 -6.10 11.34 -15.32
CA MET A 91 -6.87 12.53 -14.91
C MET A 91 -6.48 13.78 -15.70
N LYS A 92 -5.18 13.97 -15.97
CA LYS A 92 -4.70 15.09 -16.79
C LYS A 92 -5.24 15.00 -18.22
N SER A 93 -5.17 13.82 -18.84
CA SER A 93 -5.68 13.61 -20.20
C SER A 93 -7.20 13.84 -20.31
N GLU A 94 -7.99 13.46 -19.30
CA GLU A 94 -9.43 13.76 -19.28
C GLU A 94 -9.72 15.26 -19.15
N GLY A 95 -8.93 15.97 -18.34
CA GLY A 95 -9.04 17.43 -18.18
C GLY A 95 -8.74 18.20 -19.46
N ASP A 96 -7.71 17.78 -20.20
CA ASP A 96 -7.34 18.41 -21.48
C ASP A 96 -8.39 18.17 -22.56
N ARG A 97 -9.00 16.98 -22.63
CA ARG A 97 -10.12 16.71 -23.57
C ARG A 97 -11.34 17.59 -23.31
N LYS A 98 -11.73 17.76 -22.04
CA LYS A 98 -12.88 18.60 -21.66
C LYS A 98 -12.70 20.08 -22.00
N LYS A 99 -11.46 20.57 -22.11
CA LYS A 99 -11.15 21.95 -22.53
C LYS A 99 -11.22 22.16 -24.04
N ILE A 100 -11.14 21.09 -24.84
CA ILE A 100 -11.20 21.15 -26.31
C ILE A 100 -12.65 21.02 -26.80
N GLU A 101 -13.50 20.30 -26.04
CA GLU A 101 -14.89 20.01 -26.41
C GLU A 101 -15.92 21.04 -25.88
N GLY A 102 -15.51 22.02 -25.06
CA GLY A 102 -16.38 23.06 -24.49
C GLY A 102 -15.95 24.46 -24.88
#